data_AF-A0A855UCB7-F1
#
_entry.id   AF-A0A855UCB7-F1
#
_cell.length_a   1.000
_cell.length_b   1.000
_cell.length_c   1.000
_cell.angle_alpha   90.00
_cell.angle_beta   90.00
_cell.angle_gamma   90.00
#
_symmetry.space_group_name_H-M   'P 1'
#
loop_
_entity.id
_entity.type
_entity.pdbx_description
1 polymer ?
#
loop_
_entity_poly.entity_id
_entity_poly.type
_entity_poly.pdbx_seq_one_letter_code
_entity_poly.pdbx_strand_id
1 'polypeptide(L)'
;METLSVLQSLIMALWVAAIAVPVALLGNLKPEAAIAVAVPVGLLGSYLYQFRFFINTFLGKYTDRAVAELNSKKIARSIIWYPTIASFILFVPLVFFALYLGAPVIADIIKALEGTVVIHVLEVVGGGLAAIGIATTVYVIGRKDFLVFFFLAYFMSIVFKSLEITMVTYAIFGVIIALIFVQVQKGKPVAESAGSASATTDFDDDDDYDDGF
;
A
#
# COMPACT_ATOMS: atom_id res chain seq x y z
N MET A 1 9.70 -4.15 15.57
CA MET A 1 8.75 -5.10 14.93
C MET A 1 8.15 -4.56 13.63
N GLU A 2 7.95 -3.24 13.51
CA GLU A 2 7.33 -2.57 12.35
C GLU A 2 7.86 -2.97 10.97
N THR A 3 9.17 -3.12 10.78
CA THR A 3 9.73 -3.49 9.46
C THR A 3 9.14 -4.77 8.89
N LEU A 4 8.69 -5.69 9.75
CA LEU A 4 8.07 -6.95 9.37
C LEU A 4 6.56 -6.81 9.13
N SER A 5 5.86 -5.91 9.85
CA SER A 5 4.44 -5.61 9.61
C SER A 5 4.23 -4.72 8.36
N VAL A 6 5.14 -3.79 8.09
CA VAL A 6 5.17 -2.97 6.86
C VAL A 6 5.49 -3.83 5.64
N LEU A 7 6.46 -4.75 5.75
CA LEU A 7 6.71 -5.72 4.67
C LEU A 7 5.50 -6.63 4.45
N GLN A 8 4.82 -7.05 5.52
CA GLN A 8 3.59 -7.84 5.43
C GLN A 8 2.42 -7.07 4.79
N SER A 9 2.21 -5.78 5.11
CA SER A 9 1.13 -4.99 4.50
C SER A 9 1.40 -4.70 3.01
N LEU A 10 2.65 -4.38 2.65
CA LEU A 10 3.09 -4.27 1.25
C LEU A 10 2.89 -5.58 0.48
N ILE A 11 3.29 -6.72 1.08
CA ILE A 11 3.02 -8.03 0.48
C ILE A 11 1.53 -8.24 0.29
N MET A 12 0.69 -8.04 1.31
CA MET A 12 -0.77 -8.21 1.22
C MET A 12 -1.41 -7.35 0.12
N ALA A 13 -1.01 -6.08 -0.01
CA ALA A 13 -1.51 -5.18 -1.06
C ALA A 13 -1.28 -5.74 -2.48
N LEU A 14 -0.16 -6.43 -2.71
CA LEU A 14 0.12 -7.08 -3.99
C LEU A 14 -0.81 -8.28 -4.29
N TRP A 15 -1.35 -8.99 -3.29
CA TRP A 15 -2.38 -10.04 -3.50
C TRP A 15 -3.70 -9.42 -3.95
N VAL A 16 -4.10 -8.31 -3.32
CA VAL A 16 -5.34 -7.61 -3.67
C VAL A 16 -5.25 -7.10 -5.11
N ALA A 17 -4.15 -6.46 -5.49
CA ALA A 17 -3.91 -6.03 -6.86
C ALA A 17 -3.89 -7.21 -7.86
N ALA A 18 -3.20 -8.30 -7.54
CA ALA A 18 -3.07 -9.46 -8.43
C ALA A 18 -4.38 -10.22 -8.69
N ILE A 19 -5.40 -10.08 -7.83
CA ILE A 19 -6.73 -10.68 -8.01
C ILE A 19 -7.73 -9.65 -8.54
N ALA A 20 -7.81 -8.46 -7.93
CA ALA A 20 -8.82 -7.46 -8.26
C ALA A 20 -8.60 -6.83 -9.65
N VAL A 21 -7.34 -6.60 -10.09
CA VAL A 21 -7.07 -5.98 -11.40
C VAL A 21 -7.47 -6.91 -12.55
N PRO A 22 -7.08 -8.21 -12.59
CA PRO A 22 -7.56 -9.10 -13.64
C PRO A 22 -9.08 -9.31 -13.61
N VAL A 23 -9.71 -9.41 -12.42
CA VAL A 23 -11.18 -9.50 -12.33
C VAL A 23 -11.87 -8.25 -12.90
N ALA A 24 -11.35 -7.06 -12.61
CA ALA A 24 -11.92 -5.82 -13.15
C ALA A 24 -11.80 -5.71 -14.67
N LEU A 25 -10.65 -6.11 -15.23
CA LEU A 25 -10.43 -6.13 -16.68
C LEU A 25 -11.30 -7.19 -17.37
N LEU A 26 -11.41 -8.40 -16.79
CA LEU A 26 -12.24 -9.49 -17.33
C LEU A 26 -13.74 -9.20 -17.24
N GLY A 27 -14.20 -8.55 -16.17
CA GLY A 27 -15.59 -8.09 -16.00
C GLY A 27 -15.93 -6.81 -16.77
N ASN A 28 -14.97 -6.20 -17.47
CA ASN A 28 -15.09 -4.89 -18.13
C ASN A 28 -15.61 -3.78 -17.20
N LEU A 29 -15.20 -3.82 -15.92
CA LEU A 29 -15.70 -2.94 -14.88
C LEU A 29 -15.15 -1.52 -15.03
N LYS A 30 -15.96 -0.52 -14.68
CA LYS A 30 -15.46 0.83 -14.40
C LYS A 30 -14.55 0.81 -13.16
N PRO A 31 -13.54 1.69 -13.06
CA PRO A 31 -12.61 1.72 -11.92
C PRO A 31 -13.32 1.81 -10.56
N GLU A 32 -14.43 2.53 -10.49
CA GLU A 32 -15.20 2.78 -9.27
C GLU A 32 -15.92 1.49 -8.81
N ALA A 33 -16.47 0.71 -9.76
CA ALA A 33 -17.07 -0.59 -9.48
C ALA A 33 -16.02 -1.66 -9.09
N ALA A 34 -14.78 -1.54 -9.60
CA ALA A 34 -13.68 -2.42 -9.21
C ALA A 34 -13.31 -2.26 -7.71
N ILE A 35 -13.54 -1.09 -7.10
CA ILE A 35 -13.30 -0.86 -5.67
C ILE A 35 -14.27 -1.68 -4.82
N ALA A 36 -15.52 -1.89 -5.28
CA ALA A 36 -16.48 -2.77 -4.63
C ALA A 36 -16.05 -4.25 -4.62
N VAL A 37 -15.17 -4.65 -5.54
CA VAL A 37 -14.50 -5.97 -5.53
C VAL A 37 -13.29 -5.97 -4.60
N ALA A 38 -12.47 -4.91 -4.66
CA ALA A 38 -11.21 -4.82 -3.95
C ALA A 38 -11.36 -4.90 -2.42
N VAL A 39 -12.44 -4.37 -1.85
CA VAL A 39 -12.72 -4.43 -0.40
C VAL A 39 -12.91 -5.88 0.11
N PRO A 40 -13.90 -6.66 -0.36
CA PRO A 40 -14.07 -8.05 0.10
C PRO A 40 -12.91 -8.97 -0.33
N VAL A 41 -12.33 -8.79 -1.52
CA VAL A 41 -11.16 -9.56 -1.95
C VAL A 41 -9.93 -9.24 -1.10
N GLY A 42 -9.76 -7.99 -0.65
CA GLY A 42 -8.70 -7.59 0.27
C GLY A 42 -8.85 -8.20 1.66
N LEU A 43 -10.07 -8.27 2.18
CA LEU A 43 -10.38 -8.95 3.44
C LEU A 43 -10.11 -10.47 3.34
N LEU A 44 -10.49 -11.11 2.25
CA LEU A 44 -10.14 -12.52 2.02
C LEU A 44 -8.62 -12.72 1.87
N GLY A 45 -7.93 -11.79 1.20
CA GLY A 45 -6.48 -11.80 1.04
C GLY A 45 -5.70 -11.78 2.35
N SER A 46 -6.18 -11.05 3.37
CA SER A 46 -5.53 -11.02 4.69
C SER A 46 -5.73 -12.34 5.46
N TYR A 47 -6.92 -12.96 5.39
CA TYR A 47 -7.14 -14.30 5.95
C TYR A 47 -6.31 -15.38 5.25
N LEU A 48 -6.16 -15.31 3.92
CA LEU A 48 -5.28 -16.20 3.15
C LEU A 48 -3.80 -16.02 3.52
N TYR A 49 -3.37 -14.78 3.76
CA TYR A 49 -2.02 -14.52 4.29
C TYR A 49 -1.83 -15.14 5.68
N GLN A 50 -2.82 -15.00 6.58
CA GLN A 50 -2.79 -15.60 7.91
C GLN A 50 -2.77 -17.14 7.84
N PHE A 51 -3.50 -17.74 6.89
CA PHE A 51 -3.46 -19.18 6.64
C PHE A 51 -2.11 -19.64 6.08
N ARG A 52 -1.45 -18.84 5.23
CA ARG A 52 -0.07 -19.08 4.79
C ARG A 52 0.91 -19.07 5.98
N PHE A 53 0.72 -18.17 6.94
CA PHE A 53 1.52 -18.13 8.17
C PHE A 53 1.30 -19.40 9.02
N PHE A 54 0.04 -19.82 9.21
CA PHE A 54 -0.33 -21.06 9.90
C PHE A 54 0.33 -22.30 9.27
N ILE A 55 0.30 -22.44 7.94
CA ILE A 55 0.99 -23.54 7.23
C ILE A 55 2.50 -23.49 7.47
N ASN A 56 3.12 -22.31 7.41
CA ASN A 56 4.55 -22.16 7.70
C ASN A 56 4.91 -22.54 9.15
N THR A 57 4.06 -22.27 10.14
CA THR A 57 4.23 -22.74 11.52
C THR A 57 4.16 -24.27 11.65
N PHE A 58 3.34 -24.95 10.84
CA PHE A 58 3.35 -26.42 10.78
C PHE A 58 4.61 -26.99 10.10
N LEU A 59 5.13 -26.31 9.09
CA LEU A 59 6.41 -26.66 8.44
C LEU A 59 7.61 -26.44 9.38
N GLY A 60 7.55 -25.45 10.29
CA GLY A 60 8.55 -25.24 11.34
C GLY A 60 8.91 -26.51 12.11
N LYS A 61 7.90 -27.32 12.47
CA LYS A 61 8.04 -28.60 13.19
C LYS A 61 8.93 -29.64 12.47
N TYR A 62 9.04 -29.55 11.14
CA TYR A 62 9.94 -30.38 10.34
C TYR A 62 11.36 -29.79 10.30
N THR A 63 11.48 -28.47 10.26
CA THR A 63 12.76 -27.76 10.44
C THR A 63 13.35 -28.03 11.82
N ASP A 64 12.56 -28.02 12.90
CA ASP A 64 13.02 -28.30 14.27
C ASP A 64 13.62 -29.71 14.38
N ARG A 65 13.01 -30.71 13.73
CA ARG A 65 13.58 -32.05 13.59
C ARG A 65 14.87 -32.06 12.77
N ALA A 66 14.97 -31.29 11.70
CA ALA A 66 16.20 -31.15 10.92
C ALA A 66 17.32 -30.39 11.66
N VAL A 67 16.96 -29.52 12.62
CA VAL A 67 17.91 -28.85 13.54
C VAL A 67 18.44 -29.85 14.58
N ALA A 68 17.59 -30.73 15.12
CA ALA A 68 18.02 -31.80 16.02
C ALA A 68 19.00 -32.81 15.36
N GLU A 69 18.96 -32.97 14.03
CA GLU A 69 19.95 -33.74 13.28
C GLU A 69 21.28 -32.98 13.01
N LEU A 70 21.42 -31.72 13.46
CA LEU A 70 22.60 -30.84 13.29
C LEU A 70 23.07 -30.63 11.84
N ASN A 71 22.28 -31.01 10.83
CA ASN A 71 22.69 -31.00 9.44
C ASN A 71 22.44 -29.63 8.78
N SER A 72 23.45 -28.75 8.80
CA SER A 72 23.37 -27.36 8.31
C SER A 72 22.79 -27.24 6.88
N LYS A 73 23.07 -28.22 6.00
CA LYS A 73 22.54 -28.25 4.62
C LYS A 73 21.07 -28.64 4.56
N LYS A 74 20.59 -29.54 5.44
CA LYS A 74 19.14 -29.79 5.62
C LYS A 74 18.46 -28.55 6.20
N ILE A 75 19.01 -27.94 7.24
CA ILE A 75 18.44 -26.77 7.93
C ILE A 75 18.24 -25.60 6.95
N ALA A 76 19.29 -25.19 6.22
CA ALA A 76 19.18 -24.11 5.23
C ALA A 76 18.18 -24.43 4.11
N ARG A 77 18.12 -25.68 3.64
CA ARG A 77 17.12 -26.10 2.66
C ARG A 77 15.70 -26.13 3.25
N SER A 78 15.53 -26.48 4.52
CA SER A 78 14.25 -26.55 5.22
C SER A 78 13.64 -25.15 5.41
N ILE A 79 14.48 -24.18 5.79
CA ILE A 79 14.07 -22.78 6.03
C ILE A 79 13.72 -22.04 4.73
N ILE A 80 14.39 -22.33 3.61
CA ILE A 80 14.10 -21.68 2.31
C ILE A 80 13.07 -22.48 1.50
N TRP A 81 13.34 -23.75 1.19
CA TRP A 81 12.60 -24.44 0.13
C TRP A 81 11.21 -24.92 0.56
N TYR A 82 11.02 -25.42 1.79
CA TYR A 82 9.68 -25.86 2.21
C TYR A 82 8.65 -24.71 2.29
N PRO A 83 8.90 -23.57 2.97
CA PRO A 83 7.91 -22.50 3.01
C PRO A 83 7.71 -21.81 1.65
N THR A 84 8.73 -21.76 0.79
CA THR A 84 8.56 -21.27 -0.60
C THR A 84 7.70 -22.22 -1.43
N ILE A 85 7.97 -23.53 -1.43
CA ILE A 85 7.15 -24.52 -2.15
C ILE A 85 5.73 -24.54 -1.60
N ALA A 86 5.55 -24.59 -0.28
CA ALA A 86 4.22 -24.62 0.34
C ALA A 86 3.43 -23.33 0.07
N SER A 87 4.08 -22.15 0.12
CA SER A 87 3.46 -20.90 -0.31
C SER A 87 3.01 -20.97 -1.77
N PHE A 88 3.88 -21.44 -2.67
CA PHE A 88 3.60 -21.51 -4.11
C PHE A 88 2.47 -22.50 -4.45
N ILE A 89 2.49 -23.69 -3.85
CA ILE A 89 1.51 -24.75 -4.10
C ILE A 89 0.13 -24.44 -3.47
N LEU A 90 0.09 -23.57 -2.45
CA LEU A 90 -1.14 -23.01 -1.90
C LEU A 90 -1.65 -21.84 -2.76
N PHE A 91 -0.76 -20.98 -3.25
CA PHE A 91 -1.10 -19.78 -4.01
C PHE A 91 -1.59 -20.07 -5.43
N VAL A 92 -0.80 -20.80 -6.22
CA VAL A 92 -1.08 -20.96 -7.67
C VAL A 92 -2.47 -21.52 -7.96
N PRO A 93 -2.92 -22.66 -7.36
CA PRO A 93 -4.28 -23.14 -7.58
C PRO A 93 -5.33 -22.21 -6.98
N LEU A 94 -5.09 -21.62 -5.80
CA LEU A 94 -6.09 -20.75 -5.15
C LEU A 94 -6.36 -19.48 -5.98
N VAL A 95 -5.31 -18.81 -6.45
CA VAL A 95 -5.46 -17.61 -7.29
C VAL A 95 -6.04 -17.98 -8.65
N PHE A 96 -5.66 -19.13 -9.23
CA PHE A 96 -6.26 -19.64 -10.46
C PHE A 96 -7.78 -19.89 -10.32
N PHE A 97 -8.23 -20.56 -9.24
CA PHE A 97 -9.65 -20.75 -8.98
C PHE A 97 -10.37 -19.44 -8.65
N ALA A 98 -9.75 -18.53 -7.89
CA ALA A 98 -10.32 -17.21 -7.58
C ALA A 98 -10.53 -16.35 -8.84
N LEU A 99 -9.62 -16.42 -9.82
CA LEU A 99 -9.79 -15.74 -11.10
C LEU A 99 -10.79 -16.46 -12.01
N TYR A 100 -10.65 -17.77 -12.20
CA TYR A 100 -11.48 -18.55 -13.14
C TYR A 100 -12.95 -18.64 -12.71
N LEU A 101 -13.20 -18.86 -11.41
CA LEU A 101 -14.54 -19.02 -10.85
C LEU A 101 -15.10 -17.72 -10.27
N GLY A 102 -14.23 -16.83 -9.76
CA GLY A 102 -14.64 -15.56 -9.17
C GLY A 102 -14.99 -14.49 -10.20
N ALA A 103 -14.27 -14.36 -11.33
CA ALA A 103 -14.55 -13.34 -12.33
C ALA A 103 -16.02 -13.30 -12.81
N PRO A 104 -16.68 -14.42 -13.21
CA PRO A 104 -18.09 -14.39 -13.60
C PRO A 104 -19.02 -14.06 -12.42
N VAL A 105 -18.80 -14.70 -11.25
CA VAL A 105 -19.61 -14.46 -10.04
C VAL A 105 -19.56 -13.00 -9.60
N ILE A 106 -18.39 -12.36 -9.70
CA ILE A 106 -18.18 -10.95 -9.34
C ILE A 106 -18.86 -10.02 -10.37
N ALA A 107 -18.80 -10.34 -11.66
CA ALA A 107 -19.51 -9.58 -12.69
C ALA A 107 -21.05 -9.65 -12.48
N ASP A 108 -21.59 -10.83 -12.16
CA ASP A 108 -23.01 -11.01 -11.86
C ASP A 108 -23.43 -10.27 -10.58
N ILE A 109 -22.62 -10.32 -9.52
CA ILE A 109 -22.86 -9.55 -8.29
C ILE A 109 -22.90 -8.05 -8.58
N ILE A 110 -21.96 -7.52 -9.35
CA ILE A 110 -21.93 -6.07 -9.65
C ILE A 110 -23.14 -5.70 -10.50
N LYS A 111 -23.47 -6.47 -11.52
CA LYS A 111 -24.65 -6.25 -12.37
C LYS A 111 -25.98 -6.32 -11.59
N ALA A 112 -26.02 -7.09 -10.50
CA ALA A 112 -27.15 -7.10 -9.56
C ALA A 112 -27.14 -5.92 -8.56
N LEU A 113 -25.99 -5.26 -8.37
CA LEU A 113 -25.82 -4.08 -7.52
C LEU A 113 -25.84 -2.75 -8.30
N GLU A 114 -25.70 -2.75 -9.63
CA GLU A 114 -25.79 -1.55 -10.47
C GLU A 114 -27.14 -0.84 -10.24
N GLY A 115 -27.09 0.47 -9.97
CA GLY A 115 -28.25 1.27 -9.56
C GLY A 115 -28.55 1.27 -8.04
N THR A 116 -27.82 0.48 -7.24
CA THR A 116 -27.96 0.47 -5.77
C THR A 116 -27.01 1.49 -5.12
N VAL A 117 -27.50 2.18 -4.07
CA VAL A 117 -26.75 3.18 -3.27
C VAL A 117 -25.36 2.67 -2.81
N VAL A 118 -25.23 1.37 -2.56
CA VAL A 118 -23.97 0.72 -2.15
C VAL A 118 -22.83 0.99 -3.12
N ILE A 119 -23.05 0.90 -4.45
CA ILE A 119 -21.98 1.15 -5.44
C ILE A 119 -21.53 2.61 -5.40
N HIS A 120 -22.46 3.55 -5.28
CA HIS A 120 -22.13 4.98 -5.17
C HIS A 120 -21.39 5.32 -3.86
N VAL A 121 -21.72 4.65 -2.76
CA VAL A 121 -20.95 4.80 -1.50
C VAL A 121 -19.52 4.28 -1.66
N LEU A 122 -19.31 3.13 -2.31
CA LEU A 122 -17.96 2.58 -2.51
C LEU A 122 -17.16 3.33 -3.60
N GLU A 123 -17.83 3.95 -4.57
CA GLU A 123 -17.26 4.94 -5.50
C GLU A 123 -16.71 6.16 -4.72
N VAL A 124 -17.54 6.80 -3.90
CA VAL A 124 -17.15 8.01 -3.15
C VAL A 124 -16.07 7.72 -2.11
N VAL A 125 -16.20 6.62 -1.34
CA VAL A 125 -15.17 6.18 -0.38
C VAL A 125 -13.88 5.77 -1.12
N GLY A 126 -14.01 5.13 -2.30
CA GLY A 126 -12.90 4.75 -3.15
C GLY A 126 -12.09 5.93 -3.68
N GLY A 127 -12.76 6.97 -4.18
CA GLY A 127 -12.11 8.25 -4.53
C GLY A 127 -11.47 8.92 -3.32
N GLY A 128 -12.11 8.85 -2.15
CA GLY A 128 -11.56 9.31 -0.87
C GLY A 128 -10.25 8.60 -0.47
N LEU A 129 -10.13 7.30 -0.74
CA LEU A 129 -8.91 6.54 -0.42
C LEU A 129 -7.68 7.03 -1.18
N ALA A 130 -7.85 7.49 -2.44
CA ALA A 130 -6.77 8.11 -3.19
C ALA A 130 -6.33 9.46 -2.58
N ALA A 131 -7.29 10.25 -2.06
CA ALA A 131 -7.00 11.50 -1.36
C ALA A 131 -6.27 11.26 -0.02
N ILE A 132 -6.57 10.17 0.70
CA ILE A 132 -5.83 9.77 1.91
C ILE A 132 -4.35 9.52 1.59
N GLY A 133 -4.02 8.84 0.48
CA GLY A 133 -2.63 8.61 0.09
C GLY A 133 -1.84 9.90 -0.16
N ILE A 134 -2.46 10.91 -0.75
CA ILE A 134 -1.87 12.25 -0.90
C ILE A 134 -1.77 12.96 0.46
N ALA A 135 -2.80 12.88 1.30
CA ALA A 135 -2.80 13.49 2.63
C ALA A 135 -1.69 12.91 3.54
N THR A 136 -1.50 11.58 3.57
CA THR A 136 -0.40 10.93 4.29
C THR A 136 0.96 11.37 3.74
N THR A 137 1.10 11.49 2.41
CA THR A 137 2.33 12.00 1.80
C THR A 137 2.62 13.43 2.27
N VAL A 138 1.65 14.34 2.19
CA VAL A 138 1.78 15.73 2.64
C VAL A 138 2.00 15.83 4.15
N TYR A 139 1.43 14.91 4.95
CA TYR A 139 1.67 14.85 6.39
C TYR A 139 3.12 14.44 6.74
N VAL A 140 3.69 13.47 6.00
CA VAL A 140 5.04 12.95 6.28
C VAL A 140 6.16 13.87 5.75
N ILE A 141 6.01 14.48 4.57
CA ILE A 141 7.07 15.34 3.97
C ILE A 141 6.74 16.85 3.93
N GLY A 142 5.51 17.25 4.23
CA GLY A 142 5.09 18.65 4.21
C GLY A 142 5.33 19.37 5.53
N ARG A 143 6.39 20.20 5.60
CA ARG A 143 6.53 21.17 6.70
C ARG A 143 5.57 22.33 6.52
N LYS A 144 5.11 22.90 7.65
CA LYS A 144 4.11 23.99 7.73
C LYS A 144 4.40 25.13 6.76
N ASP A 145 5.68 25.51 6.65
CA ASP A 145 6.18 26.64 5.84
C ASP A 145 6.02 26.42 4.32
N PHE A 146 5.92 25.17 3.86
CA PHE A 146 5.83 24.83 2.44
C PHE A 146 4.40 24.49 1.98
N LEU A 147 3.42 24.45 2.90
CA LEU A 147 2.01 24.25 2.54
C LEU A 147 1.51 25.33 1.56
N VAL A 148 2.06 26.55 1.63
CA VAL A 148 1.76 27.63 0.67
C VAL A 148 2.12 27.24 -0.77
N PHE A 149 3.26 26.55 -0.98
CA PHE A 149 3.64 26.06 -2.31
C PHE A 149 2.77 24.87 -2.76
N PHE A 150 2.34 24.02 -1.82
CA PHE A 150 1.38 22.95 -2.12
C PHE A 150 0.02 23.50 -2.57
N PHE A 151 -0.55 24.46 -1.85
CA PHE A 151 -1.79 25.13 -2.25
C PHE A 151 -1.63 25.89 -3.57
N LEU A 152 -0.50 26.58 -3.79
CA LEU A 152 -0.20 27.23 -5.06
C LEU A 152 -0.22 26.23 -6.22
N ALA A 153 0.48 25.09 -6.09
CA ALA A 153 0.50 24.05 -7.11
C ALA A 153 -0.88 23.42 -7.35
N TYR A 154 -1.68 23.23 -6.30
CA TYR A 154 -3.06 22.73 -6.39
C TYR A 154 -3.97 23.67 -7.18
N PHE A 155 -3.98 24.97 -6.86
CA PHE A 155 -4.75 25.96 -7.63
C PHE A 155 -4.24 26.11 -9.07
N MET A 156 -2.92 26.06 -9.28
CA MET A 156 -2.31 26.04 -10.62
C MET A 156 -2.84 24.87 -11.45
N SER A 157 -2.89 23.67 -10.87
CA SER A 157 -3.39 22.45 -11.52
C SER A 157 -4.89 22.53 -11.85
N ILE A 158 -5.71 23.13 -10.98
CA ILE A 158 -7.13 23.36 -11.25
C ILE A 158 -7.34 24.36 -12.39
N VAL A 159 -6.63 25.50 -12.38
CA VAL A 159 -6.79 26.55 -13.40
C VAL A 159 -6.33 26.07 -14.78
N PHE A 160 -5.23 25.31 -14.86
CA PHE A 160 -4.73 24.75 -16.12
C PHE A 160 -5.27 23.35 -16.46
N LYS A 161 -6.29 22.86 -15.74
CA LYS A 161 -6.95 21.58 -16.03
C LYS A 161 -7.44 21.48 -17.48
N SER A 162 -7.92 22.58 -18.04
CA SER A 162 -8.42 22.69 -19.42
C SER A 162 -7.33 22.59 -20.50
N LEU A 163 -6.04 22.53 -20.13
CA LEU A 163 -4.91 22.37 -21.05
C LEU A 163 -4.33 20.94 -21.03
N GLU A 164 -4.92 20.02 -20.25
CA GLU A 164 -4.51 18.61 -20.12
C GLU A 164 -3.00 18.40 -19.85
N ILE A 165 -2.40 19.34 -19.12
CA ILE A 165 -0.96 19.35 -18.82
C ILE A 165 -0.56 18.10 -18.02
N THR A 166 0.51 17.42 -18.47
CA THR A 166 0.95 16.17 -17.85
C THR A 166 1.47 16.36 -16.43
N MET A 167 1.30 15.35 -15.57
CA MET A 167 1.82 15.33 -14.20
C MET A 167 3.35 15.54 -14.14
N VAL A 168 4.08 15.07 -15.15
CA VAL A 168 5.54 15.26 -15.29
C VAL A 168 5.88 16.75 -15.46
N THR A 169 5.09 17.48 -16.24
CA THR A 169 5.27 18.94 -16.44
C THR A 169 5.12 19.70 -15.12
N TYR A 170 4.12 19.38 -14.30
CA TYR A 170 3.95 19.97 -12.97
C TYR A 170 5.12 19.64 -12.03
N ALA A 171 5.64 18.40 -12.07
CA ALA A 171 6.82 18.02 -11.29
C ALA A 171 8.06 18.83 -11.68
N ILE A 172 8.30 19.06 -12.98
CA ILE A 172 9.41 19.89 -13.47
C ILE A 172 9.28 21.33 -12.98
N PHE A 173 8.09 21.94 -13.06
CA PHE A 173 7.85 23.28 -12.51
C PHE A 173 8.07 23.34 -10.98
N GLY A 174 7.62 22.33 -10.24
CA GLY A 174 7.86 22.22 -8.80
C GLY A 174 9.35 22.17 -8.44
N VAL A 175 10.14 21.39 -9.16
CA VAL A 175 11.61 21.32 -8.99
C VAL A 175 12.27 22.66 -9.30
N ILE A 176 11.87 23.35 -10.38
CA ILE A 176 12.42 24.67 -10.74
C ILE A 176 12.10 25.71 -9.63
N ILE A 177 10.87 25.75 -9.13
CA ILE A 177 10.46 26.65 -8.04
C ILE A 177 11.24 26.34 -6.76
N ALA A 178 11.42 25.05 -6.41
CA ALA A 178 12.20 24.65 -5.25
C ALA A 178 13.68 25.05 -5.37
N LEU A 179 14.30 24.87 -6.55
CA LEU A 179 15.69 25.30 -6.78
C LEU A 179 15.86 26.82 -6.71
N ILE A 180 14.92 27.59 -7.25
CA ILE A 180 14.92 29.06 -7.12
C ILE A 180 14.79 29.46 -5.65
N PHE A 181 13.85 28.86 -4.92
CA PHE A 181 13.64 29.14 -3.49
C PHE A 181 14.87 28.81 -2.64
N VAL A 182 15.53 27.68 -2.89
CA VAL A 182 16.78 27.30 -2.20
C VAL A 182 17.92 28.26 -2.53
N GLN A 183 18.05 28.73 -3.78
CA GLN A 183 19.08 29.74 -4.10
C GLN A 183 18.79 31.12 -3.48
N VAL A 184 17.53 31.54 -3.43
CA VAL A 184 17.13 32.77 -2.73
C VAL A 184 17.35 32.64 -1.22
N GLN A 185 17.04 31.48 -0.62
CA GLN A 185 17.32 31.24 0.80
C GLN A 185 18.82 31.17 1.10
N LYS A 186 19.68 30.65 0.22
CA LYS A 186 21.14 30.63 0.42
C LYS A 186 21.79 32.01 0.61
N GLY A 187 21.09 33.10 0.29
CA GLY A 187 21.48 34.48 0.66
C GLY A 187 21.26 34.85 2.15
N LYS A 188 20.69 33.94 2.95
CA LYS A 188 20.49 34.06 4.41
C LYS A 188 20.85 32.72 5.09
N PRO A 189 21.43 32.72 6.30
CA PRO A 189 21.65 31.49 7.03
C PRO A 189 20.32 30.93 7.56
N VAL A 190 19.74 29.97 6.85
CA VAL A 190 18.60 29.15 7.29
C VAL A 190 19.01 27.69 7.18
N ALA A 191 18.70 26.90 8.21
CA ALA A 191 19.35 25.61 8.45
C ALA A 191 19.17 24.59 7.32
N GLU A 192 20.26 23.87 7.06
CA GLU A 192 20.32 22.74 6.14
C GLU A 192 19.42 21.58 6.62
N SER A 193 18.59 21.06 5.73
CA SER A 193 17.80 19.85 5.96
C SER A 193 17.70 19.06 4.67
N ALA A 194 18.86 18.56 4.22
CA ALA A 194 18.93 17.49 3.23
C ALA A 194 18.55 16.18 3.94
N GLY A 195 17.26 15.87 3.98
CA GLY A 195 16.72 14.66 4.59
C GLY A 195 17.15 13.40 3.84
N SER A 196 18.35 12.89 4.16
CA SER A 196 18.81 11.58 3.71
C SER A 196 17.88 10.48 4.26
N ALA A 197 17.41 9.60 3.37
CA ALA A 197 16.49 8.53 3.73
C ALA A 197 17.20 7.38 4.48
N SER A 198 17.38 7.58 5.79
CA SER A 198 17.79 6.54 6.75
C SER A 198 16.72 6.44 7.84
N ALA A 199 16.10 5.27 7.99
CA ALA A 199 15.05 5.07 8.98
C ALA A 199 15.63 4.68 10.34
N THR A 200 15.47 5.58 11.32
CA THR A 200 15.56 5.27 12.75
C THR A 200 14.32 5.85 13.42
N THR A 201 13.48 4.99 13.96
CA THR A 201 12.34 5.35 14.81
C THR A 201 12.79 5.26 16.27
N ASP A 202 13.21 6.38 16.85
CA ASP A 202 13.14 6.53 18.31
C ASP A 202 11.73 7.02 18.66
N PHE A 203 11.09 6.27 19.55
CA PHE A 203 9.88 6.66 20.27
C PHE A 203 10.28 6.74 21.74
N ASP A 204 10.65 7.94 22.20
CA ASP A 204 10.69 8.22 23.64
C ASP A 204 9.24 8.51 24.09
N ASP A 205 8.72 7.66 24.97
CA ASP A 205 7.63 8.04 25.87
C ASP A 205 8.21 8.96 26.97
N ASP A 206 7.61 10.12 27.20
CA ASP A 206 7.56 10.80 28.50
C ASP A 206 6.70 12.07 28.38
N ASP A 207 5.53 12.09 29.02
CA ASP A 207 4.71 13.30 29.27
C ASP A 207 3.70 13.00 30.42
N ASP A 208 4.21 12.47 31.53
CA ASP A 208 3.46 12.25 32.76
C ASP A 208 2.99 13.61 33.34
N TYR A 209 1.67 13.82 33.40
CA TYR A 209 1.05 14.95 34.10
C TYR A 209 0.22 14.44 35.28
N ASP A 210 0.89 14.28 36.43
CA ASP A 210 0.31 14.07 37.75
C ASP A 210 0.20 15.42 38.49
N ASP A 211 -1.03 15.89 38.76
CA ASP A 211 -1.31 17.23 39.29
C ASP A 211 -2.19 17.25 40.56
N GLY A 212 -1.77 16.56 41.64
CA GLY A 212 -2.68 16.28 42.78
C GLY A 212 -2.20 16.18 44.24
N PHE A 213 -1.13 16.87 44.68
CA PHE A 213 -0.66 17.03 46.09
C PHE A 213 0.02 15.85 46.82
#